data_AF-A0A917Z6S1-F1
#
_entry.id   AF-A0A917Z6S1-F1
#
_cell.length_a   1.000
_cell.length_b   1.000
_cell.length_c   1.000
_cell.angle_alpha   90.00
_cell.angle_beta   90.00
_cell.angle_gamma   90.00
#
_symmetry.space_group_name_H-M   'P 1'
#
loop_
_entity.id
_entity.type
_entity.pdbx_description
1 polymer ?
#
loop_
_entity_poly.entity_id
_entity_poly.type
_entity_poly.pdbx_seq_one_letter_code
_entity_poly.pdbx_strand_id
1 'polypeptide(L)'
;MNPVWAALLVCCLITTPKALAELPVQPPGAGIHPLCFVQLFAALRTEDPFQPVACDSLPGGQPVEILPGQDAADLTYSSEIFGETGRTRGFVAYTVAGHWPSSNNDNQWTLFEVTTNYGDVGLYSSIWLLMQPGDRQIVEPLLYLPGGDRCNDGGLLVSEVASDRLIFMSAATPFRLLNPTTDTDWHLISLGPGGEPRLEKGPFMGWQPGRDVSDAATACAGRLVKSYNFKTDRLDVLGVHIDRQAFLDARQGSRQACINEWLKRQPFERAGALEGRVLDVDLDTWSEMLSSLGSECSG
;
A
#
# COMPACT_ATOMS: atom_id res chain seq x y z
N MET A 1 -72.29 36.55 -7.37
CA MET A 1 -72.39 37.22 -6.06
C MET A 1 -71.65 36.35 -5.04
N ASN A 2 -70.59 36.88 -4.43
CA ASN A 2 -69.88 36.27 -3.29
C ASN A 2 -70.77 36.22 -2.03
N PRO A 3 -70.45 35.36 -1.04
CA PRO A 3 -69.60 35.82 0.08
C PRO A 3 -68.48 34.81 0.47
N VAL A 4 -67.22 35.25 0.67
CA VAL A 4 -66.52 35.60 1.95
C VAL A 4 -66.58 34.47 3.00
N TRP A 5 -65.49 33.82 3.46
CA TRP A 5 -64.52 34.21 4.52
C TRP A 5 -63.40 33.13 4.56
N ALA A 6 -62.11 33.45 4.47
CA ALA A 6 -61.17 33.82 5.54
C ALA A 6 -60.20 32.69 5.99
N ALA A 7 -58.93 32.93 5.67
CA ALA A 7 -57.67 32.57 6.33
C ALA A 7 -57.68 31.59 7.52
N LEU A 8 -56.83 30.56 7.40
CA LEU A 8 -56.07 30.02 8.53
C LEU A 8 -54.62 29.81 8.09
N LEU A 9 -53.78 30.76 8.52
CA LEU A 9 -52.33 30.71 8.47
C LEU A 9 -51.87 29.88 9.67
N VAL A 10 -51.48 28.62 9.44
CA VAL A 10 -50.76 27.84 10.44
C VAL A 10 -49.27 28.02 10.18
N CYS A 11 -48.66 28.85 11.02
CA CYS A 11 -47.22 28.92 11.19
C CYS A 11 -46.72 27.57 11.74
N CYS A 12 -46.36 26.65 10.86
CA CYS A 12 -45.44 25.57 11.23
C CYS A 12 -44.02 26.07 11.03
N LEU A 13 -43.48 26.69 12.10
CA LEU A 13 -42.06 26.61 12.42
C LEU A 13 -41.72 25.13 12.58
N ILE A 14 -41.39 24.46 11.48
CA ILE A 14 -40.65 23.20 11.56
C ILE A 14 -39.23 23.62 11.88
N THR A 15 -38.96 23.79 13.17
CA THR A 15 -37.62 23.56 13.69
C THR A 15 -37.30 22.14 13.28
N THR A 16 -36.47 21.96 12.26
CA THR A 16 -35.86 20.67 11.98
C THR A 16 -35.22 20.23 13.29
N PRO A 17 -35.62 19.08 13.87
CA PRO A 17 -34.88 18.54 14.99
C PRO A 17 -33.46 18.37 14.47
N LYS A 18 -32.48 18.95 15.19
CA LYS A 18 -31.07 18.58 15.06
C LYS A 18 -31.06 17.07 14.95
N ALA A 19 -30.62 16.58 13.79
CA ALA A 19 -30.52 15.16 13.52
C ALA A 19 -29.91 14.51 14.77
N LEU A 20 -30.66 13.56 15.34
CA LEU A 20 -30.11 12.61 16.28
C LEU A 20 -28.78 12.17 15.69
N ALA A 21 -27.70 12.33 16.47
CA ALA A 21 -26.40 11.79 16.13
C ALA A 21 -26.62 10.34 15.71
N GLU A 22 -26.51 10.08 14.41
CA GLU A 22 -26.53 8.72 13.88
C GLU A 22 -25.37 8.01 14.56
N LEU A 23 -25.68 6.88 15.21
CA LEU A 23 -24.66 5.99 15.77
C LEU A 23 -23.59 5.79 14.70
N PRO A 24 -22.28 5.80 15.05
CA PRO A 24 -21.21 5.61 14.08
C PRO A 24 -21.50 4.32 13.30
N VAL A 25 -21.86 4.47 12.03
CA VAL A 25 -22.16 3.34 11.16
C VAL A 25 -20.82 2.68 10.87
N GLN A 26 -20.49 1.63 11.62
CA GLN A 26 -19.40 0.75 11.23
C GLN A 26 -19.74 0.21 9.82
N PRO A 27 -18.82 0.30 8.85
CA PRO A 27 -19.12 -0.14 7.50
C PRO A 27 -19.44 -1.65 7.54
N PRO A 28 -20.49 -2.12 6.85
CA PRO A 28 -20.81 -3.54 6.83
C PRO A 28 -19.63 -4.33 6.25
N GLY A 29 -19.02 -5.21 7.07
CA GLY A 29 -17.84 -6.01 6.68
C GLY A 29 -16.48 -5.40 7.06
N ALA A 30 -16.41 -4.12 7.43
CA ALA A 30 -15.22 -3.49 7.96
C ALA A 30 -15.08 -3.70 9.47
N GLY A 31 -13.87 -4.08 9.91
CA GLY A 31 -13.56 -4.24 11.34
C GLY A 31 -13.36 -2.93 12.09
N ILE A 32 -12.97 -1.83 11.42
CA ILE A 32 -12.60 -0.52 12.02
C ILE A 32 -12.87 0.65 11.07
N HIS A 33 -12.92 1.87 11.60
CA HIS A 33 -12.93 3.10 10.79
C HIS A 33 -11.55 3.34 10.14
N PRO A 34 -11.41 3.76 8.87
CA PRO A 34 -10.11 3.98 8.22
C PRO A 34 -9.16 4.90 9.00
N LEU A 35 -9.68 5.94 9.64
CA LEU A 35 -8.87 6.85 10.46
C LEU A 35 -8.22 6.20 11.70
N CYS A 36 -8.60 4.97 12.06
CA CYS A 36 -7.94 4.18 13.10
C CYS A 36 -6.44 4.02 12.77
N PHE A 37 -6.12 3.89 11.48
CA PHE A 37 -4.72 3.85 11.04
C PHE A 37 -3.95 5.15 11.30
N VAL A 38 -4.59 6.32 11.34
CA VAL A 38 -3.90 7.57 11.72
C VAL A 38 -3.36 7.47 13.15
N GLN A 39 -4.13 6.87 14.06
CA GLN A 39 -3.69 6.64 15.43
C GLN A 39 -2.61 5.55 15.52
N LEU A 40 -2.79 4.45 14.78
CA LEU A 40 -1.78 3.39 14.69
C LEU A 40 -0.44 3.91 14.15
N PHE A 41 -0.44 4.74 13.10
CA PHE A 41 0.76 5.38 12.58
C PHE A 41 1.41 6.34 13.58
N ALA A 42 0.62 7.03 14.41
CA ALA A 42 1.14 7.87 15.48
C ALA A 42 1.81 7.01 16.57
N ALA A 43 1.23 5.86 16.92
CA ALA A 43 1.77 4.92 17.90
C ALA A 43 3.14 4.36 17.48
N LEU A 44 3.37 4.13 16.17
CA LEU A 44 4.67 3.70 15.64
C LEU A 44 5.84 4.63 15.99
N ARG A 45 5.58 5.89 16.37
CA ARG A 45 6.60 6.88 16.75
C ARG A 45 6.89 6.93 18.25
N THR A 46 6.21 6.10 19.04
CA THR A 46 6.37 6.03 20.49
C THR A 46 7.38 4.97 20.88
N GLU A 47 7.72 4.90 22.17
CA GLU A 47 8.60 3.86 22.71
C GLU A 47 7.99 2.45 22.62
N ASP A 48 6.66 2.35 22.46
CA ASP A 48 5.94 1.09 22.38
C ASP A 48 4.96 1.06 21.19
N PRO A 49 5.49 0.78 19.99
CA PRO A 49 4.76 0.94 18.72
C PRO A 49 3.63 -0.08 18.54
N PHE A 50 3.58 -1.14 19.34
CA PHE A 50 2.60 -2.21 19.24
C PHE A 50 1.58 -2.25 20.39
N GLN A 51 1.44 -1.16 21.13
CA GLN A 51 0.41 -1.04 22.18
C GLN A 51 -1.02 -1.00 21.59
N PRO A 52 -2.03 -1.52 22.31
CA PRO A 52 -3.42 -1.41 21.92
C PRO A 52 -3.87 0.04 21.73
N VAL A 53 -4.63 0.30 20.67
CA VAL A 53 -5.15 1.62 20.29
C VAL A 53 -6.68 1.61 20.33
N ALA A 54 -7.26 2.60 21.00
CA ALA A 54 -8.71 2.77 21.07
C ALA A 54 -9.21 3.55 19.84
N CYS A 55 -9.88 2.86 18.91
CA CYS A 55 -10.34 3.45 17.66
C CYS A 55 -11.76 4.05 17.72
N ASP A 56 -12.43 3.99 18.87
CA ASP A 56 -13.75 4.61 19.11
C ASP A 56 -13.73 6.13 19.15
N SER A 57 -12.57 6.73 19.40
CA SER A 57 -12.45 8.18 19.59
C SER A 57 -12.32 8.96 18.28
N LEU A 58 -12.42 8.29 17.14
CA LEU A 58 -12.39 8.94 15.83
C LEU A 58 -13.80 9.44 15.51
N PRO A 59 -13.91 10.70 15.05
CA PRO A 59 -15.12 11.46 15.23
C PRO A 59 -16.22 10.77 14.44
N GLY A 60 -17.25 10.29 15.15
CA GLY A 60 -18.47 9.67 14.60
C GLY A 60 -19.32 10.64 13.76
N GLY A 61 -18.66 11.41 12.90
CA GLY A 61 -19.20 12.38 11.96
C GLY A 61 -18.34 12.52 10.70
N GLN A 62 -17.25 11.76 10.55
CA GLN A 62 -16.54 11.67 9.26
C GLN A 62 -17.06 10.45 8.49
N PRO A 63 -17.50 10.64 7.23
CA PRO A 63 -18.04 9.55 6.44
C PRO A 63 -16.95 8.56 6.04
N VAL A 64 -17.36 7.30 5.92
CA VAL A 64 -16.56 6.26 5.24
C VAL A 64 -17.13 6.10 3.83
N GLU A 65 -16.28 6.29 2.83
CA GLU A 65 -16.60 5.94 1.46
C GLU A 65 -16.23 4.47 1.21
N ILE A 66 -17.17 3.73 0.63
CA ILE A 66 -16.98 2.33 0.25
C ILE A 66 -16.90 2.28 -1.27
N LEU A 67 -15.72 1.97 -1.78
CA LEU A 67 -15.46 1.85 -3.20
C LEU A 67 -15.42 0.35 -3.58
N PRO A 68 -16.11 -0.06 -4.66
CA PRO A 68 -15.95 -1.41 -5.18
C PRO A 68 -14.53 -1.60 -5.71
N GLY A 69 -13.92 -2.71 -5.35
CA GLY A 69 -12.67 -3.22 -5.93
C GLY A 69 -12.91 -3.94 -7.25
N GLN A 70 -11.92 -4.72 -7.70
CA GLN A 70 -12.05 -5.45 -8.96
C GLN A 70 -13.07 -6.60 -8.87
N ASP A 71 -13.20 -7.21 -7.69
CA ASP A 71 -14.21 -8.24 -7.40
C ASP A 71 -15.27 -7.76 -6.39
N ALA A 72 -16.46 -8.35 -6.43
CA ALA A 72 -17.60 -7.98 -5.57
C ALA A 72 -17.35 -8.19 -4.05
N ALA A 73 -16.28 -8.91 -3.69
CA ALA A 73 -15.83 -9.12 -2.32
C ALA A 73 -14.72 -8.14 -1.88
N ASP A 74 -14.08 -7.45 -2.83
CA ASP A 74 -13.02 -6.49 -2.56
C ASP A 74 -13.66 -5.12 -2.34
N LEU A 75 -13.90 -4.74 -1.10
CA LEU A 75 -14.33 -3.38 -0.77
C LEU A 75 -13.12 -2.60 -0.28
N THR A 76 -12.92 -1.42 -0.87
CA THR A 76 -11.97 -0.43 -0.35
C THR A 76 -12.74 0.55 0.53
N TYR A 77 -12.32 0.68 1.79
CA TYR A 77 -12.88 1.61 2.76
C TYR A 77 -11.97 2.81 2.87
N SER A 78 -12.50 4.01 2.60
CA SER A 78 -11.73 5.25 2.58
C SER A 78 -12.36 6.31 3.48
N SER A 79 -11.51 7.16 4.07
CA SER A 79 -11.97 8.36 4.78
C SER A 79 -10.94 9.47 4.65
N GLU A 80 -11.42 10.70 4.46
CA GLU A 80 -10.57 11.89 4.36
C GLU A 80 -10.01 12.30 5.72
N ILE A 81 -8.76 12.77 5.72
CA ILE A 81 -8.11 13.34 6.90
C ILE A 81 -8.38 14.84 6.87
N PHE A 82 -9.09 15.37 7.87
CA PHE A 82 -9.36 16.82 7.97
C PHE A 82 -8.38 17.51 8.93
N GLY A 83 -7.87 18.67 8.51
CA GLY A 83 -7.13 19.57 9.39
C GLY A 83 -8.04 20.46 10.25
N GLU A 84 -7.44 21.18 11.20
CA GLU A 84 -8.14 22.11 12.11
C GLU A 84 -8.98 23.18 11.39
N THR A 85 -8.61 23.53 10.15
CA THR A 85 -9.32 24.51 9.33
C THR A 85 -10.48 23.90 8.52
N GLY A 86 -10.81 22.62 8.72
CA GLY A 86 -11.82 21.88 7.95
C GLY A 86 -11.43 21.58 6.51
N ARG A 87 -10.17 21.79 6.12
CA ARG A 87 -9.64 21.41 4.80
C ARG A 87 -9.12 19.98 4.84
N THR A 88 -9.36 19.23 3.77
CA THR A 88 -8.73 17.92 3.58
C THR A 88 -7.20 18.06 3.57
N ARG A 89 -6.55 17.13 4.26
CA ARG A 89 -5.11 16.93 4.36
C ARG A 89 -4.74 15.54 3.82
N GLY A 90 -5.56 14.96 2.96
CA GLY A 90 -5.36 13.64 2.39
C GLY A 90 -6.41 12.63 2.85
N PHE A 91 -6.07 11.34 2.83
CA PHE A 91 -7.00 10.26 3.11
C PHE A 91 -6.29 9.03 3.65
N VAL A 92 -7.05 8.15 4.30
CA VAL A 92 -6.67 6.76 4.55
C VAL A 92 -7.67 5.87 3.83
N ALA A 93 -7.15 4.91 3.06
CA ALA A 93 -7.91 3.85 2.45
C ALA A 93 -7.35 2.49 2.84
N TYR A 94 -8.20 1.47 2.98
CA TYR A 94 -7.73 0.10 3.15
C TYR A 94 -8.64 -0.93 2.48
N THR A 95 -8.08 -2.09 2.17
CA THR A 95 -8.78 -3.34 1.83
C THR A 95 -8.51 -4.38 2.92
N VAL A 96 -9.37 -5.39 3.01
CA VAL A 96 -9.18 -6.53 3.91
C VAL A 96 -8.62 -7.69 3.11
N ALA A 97 -7.33 -8.00 3.29
CA ALA A 97 -6.66 -9.10 2.62
C ALA A 97 -6.99 -10.47 3.23
N GLY A 98 -7.44 -10.49 4.49
CA GLY A 98 -7.88 -11.72 5.14
C GLY A 98 -8.35 -11.49 6.57
N HIS A 99 -9.14 -12.42 7.10
CA HIS A 99 -9.52 -12.42 8.51
C HIS A 99 -9.70 -13.86 9.03
N TRP A 100 -9.39 -14.07 10.31
CA TRP A 100 -9.50 -15.37 10.98
C TRP A 100 -10.05 -15.20 12.39
N PRO A 101 -10.90 -16.13 12.87
CA PRO A 101 -11.23 -16.18 14.29
C PRO A 101 -9.97 -16.49 15.09
N SER A 102 -9.79 -15.81 16.23
CA SER A 102 -8.75 -16.19 17.18
C SER A 102 -9.12 -17.50 17.90
N SER A 103 -8.13 -18.12 18.56
CA SER A 103 -8.36 -19.28 19.42
C SER A 103 -9.38 -19.05 20.54
N ASN A 104 -9.64 -17.79 20.90
CA ASN A 104 -10.72 -17.37 21.77
C ASN A 104 -11.84 -16.79 20.89
N ASN A 105 -13.04 -17.38 20.92
CA ASN A 105 -14.17 -17.07 20.01
C ASN A 105 -14.63 -15.59 19.98
N ASP A 106 -14.04 -14.71 20.79
CA ASP A 106 -14.35 -13.29 20.85
C ASP A 106 -13.37 -12.40 20.08
N ASN A 107 -12.14 -12.83 19.80
CA ASN A 107 -11.18 -11.99 19.07
C ASN A 107 -11.09 -12.38 17.59
N GLN A 108 -10.86 -11.39 16.73
CA GLN A 108 -10.70 -11.53 15.30
C GLN A 108 -9.32 -11.00 14.88
N TRP A 109 -8.59 -11.79 14.11
CA TRP A 109 -7.38 -11.36 13.43
C TRP A 109 -7.76 -10.85 12.06
N THR A 110 -7.32 -9.66 11.69
CA THR A 110 -7.62 -9.06 10.38
C THR A 110 -6.34 -8.49 9.77
N LEU A 111 -6.08 -8.88 8.53
CA LEU A 111 -4.97 -8.40 7.72
C LEU A 111 -5.47 -7.31 6.77
N PHE A 112 -4.81 -6.16 6.78
CA PHE A 112 -5.19 -4.99 6.00
C PHE A 112 -4.07 -4.58 5.06
N GLU A 113 -4.42 -4.21 3.83
CA GLU A 113 -3.56 -3.42 2.96
C GLU A 113 -4.03 -1.97 3.09
N VAL A 114 -3.15 -1.09 3.53
CA VAL A 114 -3.48 0.29 3.87
C VAL A 114 -2.72 1.22 2.96
N THR A 115 -3.44 2.14 2.32
CA THR A 115 -2.89 3.27 1.58
C THR A 115 -3.24 4.57 2.29
N THR A 116 -2.24 5.43 2.46
CA THR A 116 -2.41 6.74 3.09
C THR A 116 -1.84 7.84 2.19
N ASN A 117 -2.53 8.97 2.16
CA ASN A 117 -2.05 10.22 1.61
C ASN A 117 -2.11 11.28 2.72
N TYR A 118 -1.04 12.05 2.90
CA TYR A 118 -0.98 13.12 3.91
C TYR A 118 -1.10 14.53 3.30
N GLY A 119 -1.74 14.63 2.12
CA GLY A 119 -2.05 15.90 1.45
C GLY A 119 -0.95 16.38 0.51
N ASP A 120 0.06 15.55 0.26
CA ASP A 120 1.06 15.73 -0.78
C ASP A 120 0.73 14.88 -2.03
N VAL A 121 1.66 14.80 -2.97
CA VAL A 121 1.53 13.94 -4.16
C VAL A 121 1.86 12.47 -3.89
N GLY A 122 2.28 12.14 -2.66
CA GLY A 122 2.76 10.82 -2.29
C GLY A 122 1.62 9.90 -1.84
N LEU A 123 1.73 8.63 -2.18
CA LEU A 123 0.93 7.58 -1.56
C LEU A 123 1.87 6.68 -0.77
N TYR A 124 1.44 6.34 0.44
CA TYR A 124 2.18 5.50 1.38
C TYR A 124 1.42 4.20 1.58
N SER A 125 2.09 3.06 1.48
CA SER A 125 1.44 1.75 1.50
C SER A 125 2.05 0.88 2.58
N SER A 126 1.18 0.14 3.28
CA SER A 126 1.60 -0.72 4.38
C SER A 126 0.67 -1.90 4.53
N ILE A 127 1.18 -2.97 5.14
CA ILE A 127 0.38 -4.11 5.56
C ILE A 127 0.31 -4.13 7.08
N TRP A 128 -0.89 -4.34 7.61
CA TRP A 128 -1.14 -4.40 9.05
C TRP A 128 -1.84 -5.70 9.41
N LEU A 129 -1.33 -6.41 10.43
CA LEU A 129 -2.10 -7.46 11.11
C LEU A 129 -2.59 -6.88 12.43
N LEU A 130 -3.91 -6.82 12.60
CA LEU A 130 -4.53 -6.35 13.83
C LEU A 130 -5.30 -7.49 14.50
N MET A 131 -5.20 -7.57 15.82
CA MET A 131 -6.15 -8.33 16.64
C MET A 131 -7.21 -7.37 17.19
N GLN A 132 -8.47 -7.76 17.03
CA GLN A 132 -9.63 -7.00 17.47
C GLN A 132 -10.39 -7.85 18.49
N PRO A 133 -10.55 -7.39 19.75
CA PRO A 133 -11.48 -8.00 20.69
C PRO A 133 -12.93 -7.84 20.20
N GLY A 134 -13.85 -8.62 20.77
CA GLY A 134 -15.23 -8.73 20.29
C GLY A 134 -16.05 -7.43 20.28
N ASP A 135 -15.62 -6.40 21.00
CA ASP A 135 -16.20 -5.06 20.97
C ASP A 135 -15.68 -4.19 19.81
N ARG A 136 -14.60 -4.60 19.13
CA ARG A 136 -13.95 -3.94 17.96
C ARG A 136 -13.52 -2.49 18.20
N GLN A 137 -13.51 -2.10 19.47
CA GLN A 137 -13.28 -0.74 19.96
C GLN A 137 -11.79 -0.47 20.17
N ILE A 138 -11.09 -1.51 20.59
CA ILE A 138 -9.65 -1.53 20.78
C ILE A 138 -9.06 -2.41 19.68
N VAL A 139 -7.97 -1.97 19.08
CA VAL A 139 -7.18 -2.80 18.16
C VAL A 139 -5.77 -2.95 18.67
N GLU A 140 -5.26 -4.17 18.64
CA GLU A 140 -3.88 -4.48 18.97
C GLU A 140 -3.12 -4.74 17.67
N PRO A 141 -2.17 -3.89 17.28
CA PRO A 141 -1.31 -4.15 16.15
C PRO A 141 -0.32 -5.27 16.49
N LEU A 142 -0.22 -6.26 15.61
CA LEU A 142 0.65 -7.43 15.78
C LEU A 142 1.72 -7.53 14.69
N LEU A 143 1.49 -6.85 13.57
CA LEU A 143 2.47 -6.70 12.50
C LEU A 143 2.26 -5.36 11.80
N TYR A 144 3.36 -4.70 11.49
CA TYR A 144 3.44 -3.58 10.58
C TYR A 144 4.55 -3.84 9.55
N LEU A 145 4.18 -3.89 8.27
CA LEU A 145 5.13 -3.93 7.16
C LEU A 145 5.04 -2.62 6.38
N PRO A 146 6.07 -1.74 6.43
CA PRO A 146 6.14 -0.59 5.54
C PRO A 146 6.46 -1.07 4.11
N GLY A 147 5.99 -0.34 3.10
CA GLY A 147 6.30 -0.71 1.72
C GLY A 147 7.71 -0.32 1.29
N GLY A 148 8.12 0.94 1.48
CA GLY A 148 9.48 1.43 1.39
C GLY A 148 10.06 1.53 -0.04
N ASP A 149 9.23 1.68 -1.08
CA ASP A 149 9.69 1.80 -2.48
C ASP A 149 9.38 3.16 -3.11
N ARG A 150 10.16 3.57 -4.12
CA ARG A 150 9.91 4.79 -4.91
C ARG A 150 8.55 4.79 -5.59
N CYS A 151 8.02 3.61 -5.89
CA CYS A 151 6.72 3.41 -6.53
C CYS A 151 5.54 3.61 -5.59
N ASN A 152 5.32 4.84 -5.12
CA ASN A 152 4.25 5.17 -4.17
C ASN A 152 4.30 4.26 -2.94
N ASP A 153 5.49 4.21 -2.34
CA ASP A 153 5.80 3.38 -1.18
C ASP A 153 5.53 1.90 -1.45
N GLY A 154 5.66 1.46 -2.69
CA GLY A 154 5.55 0.06 -3.09
C GLY A 154 4.15 -0.46 -3.35
N GLY A 155 3.07 0.31 -3.18
CA GLY A 155 1.69 -0.14 -3.46
C GLY A 155 1.42 -1.61 -3.08
N LEU A 156 1.67 -1.92 -1.81
CA LEU A 156 1.69 -3.30 -1.30
C LEU A 156 0.39 -4.03 -1.57
N LEU A 157 0.51 -5.27 -2.08
CA LEU A 157 -0.61 -6.14 -2.42
C LEU A 157 -0.35 -7.54 -1.90
N VAL A 158 -1.18 -8.05 -1.01
CA VAL A 158 -1.13 -9.41 -0.48
C VAL A 158 -1.62 -10.37 -1.56
N SER A 159 -0.85 -11.43 -1.78
CA SER A 159 -1.20 -12.49 -2.73
C SER A 159 -1.60 -13.79 -2.03
N GLU A 160 -0.98 -14.10 -0.90
CA GLU A 160 -1.24 -15.34 -0.15
C GLU A 160 -1.05 -15.11 1.35
N VAL A 161 -1.93 -15.70 2.16
CA VAL A 161 -1.76 -15.77 3.60
C VAL A 161 -1.85 -17.22 4.07
N ALA A 162 -0.82 -17.66 4.78
CA ALA A 162 -0.76 -18.96 5.43
C ALA A 162 -0.55 -18.80 6.94
N SER A 163 -0.58 -19.90 7.69
CA SER A 163 -0.47 -19.85 9.16
C SER A 163 0.91 -19.40 9.68
N ASP A 164 1.96 -19.50 8.86
CA ASP A 164 3.33 -19.16 9.24
C ASP A 164 4.00 -18.13 8.32
N ARG A 165 3.33 -17.73 7.23
CA ARG A 165 3.86 -16.74 6.30
C ARG A 165 2.80 -15.92 5.61
N LEU A 166 3.23 -14.77 5.11
CA LEU A 166 2.52 -13.86 4.25
C LEU A 166 3.32 -13.71 2.95
N ILE A 167 2.68 -13.86 1.79
CA ILE A 167 3.28 -13.50 0.50
C ILE A 167 2.57 -12.25 -0.02
N PHE A 168 3.36 -11.28 -0.43
CA PHE A 168 2.87 -10.00 -0.92
C PHE A 168 3.82 -9.44 -1.99
N MET A 169 3.30 -8.50 -2.77
CA MET A 169 4.02 -7.84 -3.84
C MET A 169 4.20 -6.36 -3.54
N SER A 170 5.37 -5.83 -3.89
CA SER A 170 5.71 -4.42 -3.77
C SER A 170 6.08 -3.88 -5.15
N ALA A 171 5.34 -2.92 -5.67
CA ALA A 171 5.68 -2.15 -6.86
C ALA A 171 7.12 -1.64 -6.79
N ALA A 172 7.77 -1.63 -7.95
CA ALA A 172 9.21 -1.42 -8.06
C ALA A 172 9.55 -0.68 -9.36
N THR A 173 10.55 0.20 -9.27
CA THR A 173 11.18 0.84 -10.43
C THR A 173 12.10 -0.15 -11.16
N PRO A 174 12.52 0.14 -12.41
CA PRO A 174 13.57 -0.62 -13.08
C PRO A 174 14.82 -0.77 -12.21
N PHE A 175 15.26 0.29 -11.55
CA PHE A 175 16.43 0.22 -10.67
C PHE A 175 16.23 -0.76 -9.52
N ARG A 176 15.07 -0.75 -8.86
CA ARG A 176 14.76 -1.69 -7.78
C ARG A 176 14.72 -3.14 -8.26
N LEU A 177 14.14 -3.39 -9.44
CA LEU A 177 14.04 -4.72 -10.02
C LEU A 177 15.42 -5.33 -10.34
N LEU A 178 16.42 -4.51 -10.70
CA LEU A 178 17.80 -4.96 -10.87
C LEU A 178 18.54 -5.20 -9.53
N ASN A 179 18.00 -4.68 -8.43
CA ASN A 179 18.60 -4.73 -7.09
C ASN A 179 17.63 -5.36 -6.06
N PRO A 180 17.02 -6.52 -6.35
CA PRO A 180 15.81 -6.98 -5.65
C PRO A 180 16.05 -7.28 -4.17
N THR A 181 17.23 -7.76 -3.79
CA THR A 181 17.55 -8.17 -2.40
C THR A 181 18.26 -7.11 -1.57
N THR A 182 18.56 -5.94 -2.14
CA THR A 182 19.13 -4.85 -1.35
C THR A 182 18.05 -4.30 -0.41
N ASP A 183 18.30 -4.27 0.89
CA ASP A 183 17.44 -3.62 1.89
C ASP A 183 17.64 -2.10 1.95
N THR A 184 18.63 -1.63 1.21
CA THR A 184 19.02 -0.25 1.11
C THR A 184 17.89 0.63 0.58
N ASP A 185 17.49 1.62 1.37
CA ASP A 185 16.66 2.72 0.91
C ASP A 185 17.48 3.70 0.07
N TRP A 186 17.53 3.45 -1.23
CA TRP A 186 18.22 4.29 -2.20
C TRP A 186 17.63 5.69 -2.33
N HIS A 187 16.40 5.92 -1.85
CA HIS A 187 15.81 7.26 -1.81
C HIS A 187 16.53 8.14 -0.80
N LEU A 188 16.79 7.64 0.40
CA LEU A 188 17.48 8.38 1.45
C LEU A 188 18.95 8.65 1.10
N ILE A 189 19.58 7.74 0.37
CA ILE A 189 20.99 7.88 -0.07
C ILE A 189 21.13 9.00 -1.10
N SER A 190 20.19 9.13 -2.03
CA SER A 190 20.24 10.13 -3.09
C SER A 190 19.91 11.56 -2.63
N LEU A 191 19.42 11.72 -1.39
CA LEU A 191 19.05 13.02 -0.79
C LEU A 191 20.07 13.55 0.24
N GLY A 192 21.06 12.76 0.66
CA GLY A 192 22.02 13.15 1.70
C GLY A 192 23.29 13.83 1.17
N PRO A 193 23.83 14.88 1.83
CA PRO A 193 25.15 15.41 1.53
C PRO A 193 26.22 14.48 2.12
N GLY A 194 26.87 13.69 1.26
CA GLY A 194 28.28 13.30 1.46
C GLY A 194 28.60 12.19 2.47
N GLY A 195 27.67 11.30 2.80
CA GLY A 195 28.01 10.05 3.47
C GLY A 195 27.69 8.89 2.54
N GLU A 196 28.71 8.27 1.92
CA GLU A 196 28.48 6.97 1.28
C GLU A 196 28.04 6.00 2.38
N PRO A 197 26.79 5.51 2.36
CA PRO A 197 26.39 4.44 3.25
C PRO A 197 27.33 3.27 2.98
N ARG A 198 27.80 2.61 4.03
CA ARG A 198 28.44 1.31 3.86
C ARG A 198 27.36 0.32 3.43
N LEU A 199 27.13 0.27 2.14
CA LEU A 199 26.27 -0.71 1.49
C LEU A 199 26.96 -2.06 1.65
N GLU A 200 26.28 -3.02 2.27
CA GLU A 200 26.79 -4.41 2.31
C GLU A 200 26.93 -4.96 0.88
N LYS A 201 26.06 -4.52 -0.03
CA LYS A 201 26.12 -4.82 -1.45
C LYS A 201 25.88 -3.53 -2.25
N GLY A 202 26.86 -3.17 -3.07
CA GLY A 202 26.71 -2.08 -4.03
C GLY A 202 25.61 -2.38 -5.06
N PRO A 203 25.14 -1.35 -5.79
CA PRO A 203 24.10 -1.55 -6.78
C PRO A 203 24.61 -2.41 -7.93
N PHE A 204 23.70 -3.05 -8.65
CA PHE A 204 23.97 -3.86 -9.83
C PHE A 204 24.87 -3.09 -10.80
N MET A 205 26.05 -3.66 -11.07
CA MET A 205 27.10 -3.06 -11.92
C MET A 205 27.56 -1.65 -11.52
N GLY A 206 27.34 -1.23 -10.27
CA GLY A 206 27.66 0.12 -9.80
C GLY A 206 26.75 1.20 -10.40
N TRP A 207 25.66 0.83 -11.07
CA TRP A 207 24.74 1.77 -11.70
C TRP A 207 23.97 2.56 -10.65
N GLN A 208 23.83 3.86 -10.87
CA GLN A 208 23.23 4.79 -9.92
C GLN A 208 21.73 4.98 -10.20
N PRO A 209 20.88 5.00 -9.15
CA PRO A 209 19.45 5.25 -9.29
C PRO A 209 19.18 6.64 -9.86
N GLY A 210 18.29 6.76 -10.85
CA GLY A 210 17.87 8.01 -11.47
C GLY A 210 18.93 8.70 -12.36
N ARG A 211 20.19 8.26 -12.32
CA ARG A 211 21.25 8.70 -13.24
C ARG A 211 21.42 7.72 -14.39
N ASP A 212 21.59 6.45 -14.04
CA ASP A 212 21.96 5.38 -14.97
C ASP A 212 20.76 4.49 -15.33
N VAL A 213 19.91 4.22 -14.35
CA VAL A 213 18.69 3.42 -14.50
C VAL A 213 17.52 4.18 -13.89
N SER A 214 16.35 4.06 -14.51
CA SER A 214 15.16 4.78 -14.07
C SER A 214 14.76 4.38 -12.65
N ASP A 215 14.58 5.38 -11.79
CA ASP A 215 14.20 5.23 -10.38
C ASP A 215 13.21 6.33 -9.92
N ALA A 216 12.44 6.85 -10.87
CA ALA A 216 11.42 7.86 -10.59
C ALA A 216 10.15 7.20 -10.04
N ALA A 217 9.43 7.89 -9.15
CA ALA A 217 8.17 7.41 -8.58
C ALA A 217 7.07 7.14 -9.62
N THR A 218 7.18 7.76 -10.79
CA THR A 218 6.27 7.55 -11.93
C THR A 218 6.72 6.45 -12.89
N ALA A 219 7.89 5.85 -12.68
CA ALA A 219 8.49 4.88 -13.59
C ALA A 219 8.45 3.47 -12.99
N CYS A 220 7.28 3.07 -12.49
CA CYS A 220 7.06 1.74 -11.95
C CYS A 220 6.95 0.72 -13.08
N ALA A 221 7.70 -0.36 -12.99
CA ALA A 221 7.95 -1.29 -14.10
C ALA A 221 7.71 -2.76 -13.73
N GLY A 222 7.12 -3.00 -12.57
CA GLY A 222 6.93 -4.34 -12.04
C GLY A 222 6.76 -4.32 -10.52
N ARG A 223 6.95 -5.49 -9.91
CA ARG A 223 6.85 -5.72 -8.47
C ARG A 223 7.93 -6.69 -8.00
N LEU A 224 8.40 -6.53 -6.78
CA LEU A 224 9.10 -7.57 -6.03
C LEU A 224 8.08 -8.47 -5.37
N VAL A 225 8.25 -9.79 -5.48
CA VAL A 225 7.46 -10.78 -4.74
C VAL A 225 8.21 -11.07 -3.44
N LYS A 226 7.58 -10.81 -2.30
CA LYS A 226 8.17 -10.90 -0.97
C LYS A 226 7.41 -11.90 -0.09
N SER A 227 8.11 -12.52 0.83
CA SER A 227 7.55 -13.38 1.88
C SER A 227 7.94 -12.84 3.24
N TYR A 228 6.99 -12.74 4.16
CA TYR A 228 7.26 -12.49 5.56
C TYR A 228 6.91 -13.73 6.39
N ASN A 229 7.87 -14.22 7.17
CA ASN A 229 7.68 -15.39 8.05
C ASN A 229 7.31 -14.93 9.47
N PHE A 230 6.10 -15.27 9.92
CA PHE A 230 5.58 -14.86 11.24
C PHE A 230 6.35 -15.48 12.41
N LYS A 231 7.03 -16.62 12.23
CA LYS A 231 7.74 -17.33 13.30
C LYS A 231 9.17 -16.84 13.49
N THR A 232 9.84 -16.50 12.39
CA THR A 232 11.25 -16.09 12.41
C THR A 232 11.44 -14.59 12.31
N ASP A 233 10.38 -13.82 12.06
CA ASP A 233 10.43 -12.37 11.81
C ASP A 233 11.44 -12.05 10.69
N ARG A 234 11.26 -12.72 9.54
CA ARG A 234 12.15 -12.56 8.38
C ARG A 234 11.36 -12.18 7.15
N LEU A 235 11.89 -11.19 6.44
CA LEU A 235 11.45 -10.77 5.14
C LEU A 235 12.42 -11.31 4.08
N ASP A 236 11.90 -12.12 3.16
CA ASP A 236 12.64 -12.68 2.04
C ASP A 236 12.05 -12.19 0.72
N VAL A 237 12.89 -12.04 -0.31
CA VAL A 237 12.44 -11.79 -1.68
C VAL A 237 12.41 -13.13 -2.41
N LEU A 238 11.24 -13.50 -2.91
CA LEU A 238 11.03 -14.77 -3.61
C LEU A 238 11.29 -14.66 -5.11
N GLY A 239 11.09 -13.47 -5.68
CA GLY A 239 11.20 -13.26 -7.13
C GLY A 239 10.78 -11.87 -7.57
N VAL A 240 10.63 -11.70 -8.87
CA VAL A 240 10.18 -10.45 -9.49
C VAL A 240 9.05 -10.71 -10.49
N HIS A 241 8.14 -9.76 -10.54
CA HIS A 241 7.07 -9.64 -11.52
C HIS A 241 7.37 -8.43 -12.40
N ILE A 242 7.62 -8.61 -13.69
CA ILE A 242 7.98 -7.53 -14.61
C ILE A 242 6.78 -7.17 -15.47
N ASP A 243 6.35 -5.90 -15.43
CA ASP A 243 5.51 -5.35 -16.49
C ASP A 243 6.41 -4.91 -17.63
N ARG A 244 6.42 -5.71 -18.70
CA ARG A 244 7.29 -5.51 -19.85
C ARG A 244 7.12 -4.13 -20.46
N GLN A 245 5.88 -3.70 -20.67
CA GLN A 245 5.61 -2.46 -21.38
C GLN A 245 6.05 -1.28 -20.52
N ALA A 246 5.68 -1.28 -19.25
CA ALA A 246 6.08 -0.22 -18.32
C ALA A 246 7.61 -0.16 -18.14
N PHE A 247 8.30 -1.30 -18.12
CA PHE A 247 9.76 -1.34 -18.08
C PHE A 247 10.39 -0.76 -19.36
N LEU A 248 9.89 -1.17 -20.53
CA LEU A 248 10.40 -0.68 -21.82
C LEU A 248 10.10 0.82 -22.06
N ASP A 249 9.03 1.33 -21.46
CA ASP A 249 8.67 2.75 -21.51
C ASP A 249 9.50 3.61 -20.55
N ALA A 250 10.15 3.01 -19.55
CA ALA A 250 11.09 3.71 -18.70
C ALA A 250 12.33 4.16 -19.50
N ARG A 251 12.70 5.43 -19.38
CA ARG A 251 13.80 6.06 -20.13
C ARG A 251 14.77 6.71 -19.17
N GLN A 252 16.04 6.28 -19.21
CA GLN A 252 17.12 6.87 -18.41
C GLN A 252 18.48 6.63 -19.05
N GLY A 253 18.93 7.56 -19.91
CA GLY A 253 20.27 7.49 -20.51
C GLY A 253 20.53 6.22 -21.34
N SER A 254 21.81 5.95 -21.61
CA SER A 254 22.25 4.82 -22.43
C SER A 254 22.14 3.46 -21.75
N ARG A 255 22.33 3.41 -20.42
CA ARG A 255 22.27 2.15 -19.66
C ARG A 255 20.84 1.61 -19.62
N GLN A 256 19.83 2.43 -19.31
CA GLN A 256 18.43 2.01 -19.46
C GLN A 256 18.09 1.57 -20.88
N ALA A 257 18.59 2.28 -21.90
CA ALA A 257 18.36 1.86 -23.29
C ALA A 257 18.94 0.46 -23.58
N CYS A 258 20.15 0.17 -23.09
CA CYS A 258 20.75 -1.16 -23.20
C CYS A 258 19.89 -2.23 -22.52
N ILE A 259 19.44 -1.96 -21.28
CA ILE A 259 18.57 -2.87 -20.52
C ILE A 259 17.27 -3.13 -21.28
N ASN A 260 16.66 -2.09 -21.86
CA ASN A 260 15.43 -2.23 -22.63
C ASN A 260 15.64 -3.09 -23.89
N GLU A 261 16.76 -2.94 -24.61
CA GLU A 261 17.08 -3.81 -25.77
C GLU A 261 17.40 -5.25 -25.37
N TRP A 262 18.04 -5.46 -24.22
CA TRP A 262 18.22 -6.79 -23.64
C TRP A 262 16.86 -7.42 -23.25
N LEU A 263 16.00 -6.68 -22.55
CA LEU A 263 14.69 -7.16 -22.08
C LEU A 263 13.75 -7.52 -23.24
N LYS A 264 13.82 -6.79 -24.36
CA LYS A 264 13.07 -7.12 -25.59
C LYS A 264 13.34 -8.53 -26.10
N ARG A 265 14.55 -9.06 -25.89
CA ARG A 265 14.98 -10.37 -26.38
C ARG A 265 14.68 -11.51 -25.40
N GLN A 266 14.30 -11.21 -24.17
CA GLN A 266 14.01 -12.23 -23.17
C GLN A 266 12.68 -12.95 -23.48
N PRO A 267 12.59 -14.26 -23.18
CA PRO A 267 11.35 -15.00 -23.34
C PRO A 267 10.36 -14.58 -22.25
N PHE A 268 9.24 -13.97 -22.65
CA PHE A 268 8.06 -13.82 -21.80
C PHE A 268 7.16 -15.00 -22.11
N GLU A 269 7.16 -16.03 -21.27
CA GLU A 269 6.36 -17.23 -21.51
C GLU A 269 4.86 -16.91 -21.55
N ARG A 270 4.13 -17.65 -22.39
CA ARG A 270 2.68 -17.51 -22.57
C ARG A 270 1.95 -18.14 -21.38
N ALA A 271 1.76 -17.40 -20.29
CA ALA A 271 0.86 -17.80 -19.21
C ALA A 271 -0.34 -16.85 -19.11
N GLY A 272 -1.52 -17.30 -19.57
CA GLY A 272 -2.80 -16.63 -19.28
C GLY A 272 -3.07 -15.30 -19.99
N ALA A 273 -4.22 -14.69 -19.68
CA ALA A 273 -4.97 -13.69 -20.47
C ALA A 273 -4.28 -12.33 -20.77
N LEU A 274 -3.01 -12.15 -20.39
CA LEU A 274 -2.21 -10.95 -20.63
C LEU A 274 -0.99 -11.31 -21.49
N GLU A 275 -1.24 -11.66 -22.75
CA GLU A 275 -0.25 -12.16 -23.71
C GLU A 275 1.07 -11.36 -23.70
N GLY A 276 2.17 -11.98 -23.25
CA GLY A 276 3.54 -11.48 -23.41
C GLY A 276 3.86 -10.14 -22.73
N ARG A 277 2.98 -9.66 -21.84
CA ARG A 277 3.13 -8.39 -21.11
C ARG A 277 3.80 -8.55 -19.75
N VAL A 278 3.69 -9.72 -19.13
CA VAL A 278 4.17 -9.98 -17.78
C VAL A 278 5.19 -11.10 -17.80
N LEU A 279 6.25 -10.96 -17.01
CA LEU A 279 7.21 -12.03 -16.70
C LEU A 279 7.29 -12.19 -15.18
N ASP A 280 6.88 -13.36 -14.70
CA ASP A 280 7.08 -13.79 -13.32
C ASP A 280 8.26 -14.76 -13.28
N VAL A 281 9.27 -14.44 -12.48
CA VAL A 281 10.46 -15.28 -12.31
C VAL A 281 10.83 -15.35 -10.84
N ASP A 282 11.26 -16.54 -10.40
CA ASP A 282 11.88 -16.71 -9.10
C ASP A 282 13.23 -15.96 -9.05
N LEU A 283 13.72 -15.74 -7.83
CA LEU A 283 14.92 -14.94 -7.60
C LEU A 283 16.18 -15.54 -8.22
N ASP A 284 16.31 -16.86 -8.24
CA ASP A 284 17.50 -17.54 -8.78
C ASP A 284 17.55 -17.38 -10.31
N THR A 285 16.42 -17.66 -10.98
CA THR A 285 16.24 -17.42 -12.42
C THR A 285 16.51 -15.96 -12.77
N TRP A 286 15.98 -15.01 -11.98
CA TRP A 286 16.23 -13.59 -12.21
C TRP A 286 17.71 -13.22 -12.04
N SER A 287 18.41 -13.79 -11.05
CA SER A 287 19.85 -13.57 -10.85
C SER A 287 20.68 -14.09 -12.04
N GLU A 288 20.30 -15.21 -12.64
CA GLU A 288 20.92 -15.71 -13.88
C GLU A 288 20.67 -14.77 -15.06
N MET A 289 19.43 -14.26 -15.20
CA MET A 289 19.09 -13.26 -16.21
C MET A 289 19.90 -11.96 -16.05
N LEU A 290 20.03 -11.45 -14.81
CA LEU A 290 20.87 -10.29 -14.51
C LEU A 290 22.34 -10.54 -14.84
N SER A 291 22.83 -11.76 -14.70
CA SER A 291 24.20 -12.11 -15.10
C SER A 291 24.39 -12.03 -16.62
N SER A 292 23.40 -12.44 -17.42
CA SER A 292 23.37 -12.23 -18.88
C SER A 292 23.28 -10.75 -19.25
N LEU A 293 22.45 -9.97 -18.55
CA LEU A 293 22.39 -8.52 -18.76
C LEU A 293 23.76 -7.88 -18.50
N GLY A 294 24.45 -8.32 -17.45
CA GLY A 294 25.74 -7.80 -17.06
C GLY A 294 26.83 -8.00 -18.12
N SER A 295 26.82 -9.13 -18.83
CA SER A 295 27.77 -9.36 -19.91
C SER A 295 27.49 -8.48 -21.14
N GLU A 296 26.23 -8.20 -21.44
CA GLU A 296 25.82 -7.40 -22.60
C GLU A 296 25.94 -5.89 -22.39
N CYS A 297 25.60 -5.39 -21.21
CA CYS A 297 25.54 -3.96 -20.91
C CYS A 297 26.75 -3.44 -20.09
N SER A 298 27.86 -4.18 -20.05
CA SER A 298 29.09 -3.80 -19.34
C SER A 298 29.92 -2.70 -20.00
N GLY A 299 29.52 -2.25 -21.20
CA GLY A 299 30.19 -1.22 -22.00
C GLY A 299 29.85 0.23 -21.62
#